data_AF-A0A0S7EF12-F1
#
_entry.id   AF-A0A0S7EF12-F1
#
_cell.length_a   1.000
_cell.length_b   1.000
_cell.length_c   1.000
_cell.angle_alpha   90.00
_cell.angle_beta   90.00
_cell.angle_gamma   90.00
#
_symmetry.space_group_name_H-M   'P 1'
#
loop_
_entity.id
_entity.type
_entity.pdbx_description
1 polymer ?
#
loop_
_entity_poly.entity_id
_entity_poly.type
_entity_poly.pdbx_seq_one_letter_code
_entity_poly.pdbx_strand_id
1 'polypeptide(L)' 'MKIEETKAFSQLSSIAQSIVNKSTSKKQISDAVMIVKNIGFEKWSSITDLPIMWHQIVKELAV' A
#
# COMPACT_ATOMS: atom_id res chain seq x y z
N MET A 1 -5.34 -19.10 -7.27
CA MET A 1 -4.39 -18.17 -6.62
C MET A 1 -4.23 -16.82 -7.37
N LYS A 2 -5.26 -16.28 -8.05
CA LYS A 2 -5.15 -14.98 -8.77
C LYS A 2 -6.07 -13.86 -8.24
N ILE A 3 -7.17 -14.21 -7.56
CA ILE A 3 -8.21 -13.25 -7.18
C ILE A 3 -7.81 -12.40 -5.97
N GLU A 4 -7.17 -13.00 -4.96
CA GLU A 4 -6.79 -12.29 -3.73
C GLU A 4 -5.66 -11.27 -3.96
N GLU A 5 -4.64 -11.61 -4.74
CA GLU A 5 -3.60 -10.65 -5.14
C GLU A 5 -4.21 -9.48 -5.92
N THR A 6 -5.09 -9.74 -6.88
CA THR A 6 -5.75 -8.68 -7.67
C THR A 6 -6.56 -7.73 -6.79
N LYS A 7 -7.26 -8.26 -5.78
CA LYS A 7 -8.03 -7.46 -4.81
C LYS A 7 -7.10 -6.62 -3.91
N ALA A 8 -6.03 -7.23 -3.41
CA ALA A 8 -5.00 -6.56 -2.62
C ALA A 8 -4.38 -5.38 -3.39
N PHE A 9 -4.04 -5.59 -4.66
CA PHE A 9 -3.52 -4.53 -5.52
C PHE A 9 -4.51 -3.40 -5.74
N SER A 10 -5.77 -3.71 -6.03
CA SER A 10 -6.81 -2.67 -6.19
C SER A 10 -6.99 -1.83 -4.92
N GLN A 11 -6.93 -2.45 -3.74
CA GLN A 11 -7.03 -1.74 -2.46
C GLN A 11 -5.81 -0.85 -2.23
N LEU A 12 -4.60 -1.34 -2.50
CA LEU A 12 -3.37 -0.57 -2.37
C LEU A 12 -3.32 0.63 -3.30
N SER A 13 -3.76 0.49 -4.55
CA SER A 13 -3.86 1.62 -5.49
C SER A 13 -4.87 2.67 -5.01
N SER A 14 -6.00 2.25 -4.44
CA SER A 14 -6.98 3.18 -3.86
C SER A 14 -6.42 3.95 -2.66
N ILE A 15 -5.64 3.27 -1.81
CA ILE A 15 -4.96 3.91 -0.67
C ILE A 15 -3.87 4.86 -1.17
N ALA A 16 -3.09 4.46 -2.16
CA ALA A 16 -2.09 5.32 -2.79
C ALA A 16 -2.71 6.60 -3.37
N GLN A 17 -3.85 6.49 -4.06
CA GLN A 17 -4.56 7.66 -4.57
C GLN A 17 -5.07 8.57 -3.45
N SER A 18 -5.57 7.99 -2.36
CA SER A 18 -5.99 8.75 -1.18
C SER A 18 -4.82 9.52 -0.56
N ILE A 19 -3.61 8.94 -0.61
CA ILE A 19 -2.39 9.55 -0.05
C ILE A 19 -2.03 10.78 -0.88
N VAL A 20 -2.01 10.64 -2.21
CA VAL A 20 -1.75 11.74 -3.14
C VAL A 20 -2.80 12.86 -2.97
N ASN A 21 -4.06 12.48 -2.78
CA ASN A 21 -5.16 13.42 -2.54
C ASN A 21 -5.18 14.03 -1.14
N LYS A 22 -4.23 13.67 -0.26
CA LYS A 22 -4.15 14.11 1.16
C LYS A 22 -5.41 13.80 1.97
N SER A 23 -6.17 12.77 1.57
CA SER A 23 -7.41 12.34 2.21
C SER A 23 -7.28 11.00 2.94
N THR A 24 -6.07 10.44 2.99
CA THR A 24 -5.82 9.16 3.66
C THR A 24 -6.01 9.24 5.16
N SER A 25 -6.76 8.27 5.68
CA SER A 25 -6.93 8.04 7.11
C SER A 25 -5.85 7.12 7.68
N LYS A 26 -5.62 7.20 9.00
CA LYS A 26 -4.74 6.27 9.73
C LYS A 26 -5.13 4.80 9.51
N LYS A 27 -6.44 4.52 9.40
CA LYS A 27 -6.96 3.18 9.13
C LYS A 27 -6.48 2.66 7.77
N GLN A 28 -6.56 3.47 6.72
CA GLN A 28 -6.09 3.09 5.38
C GLN A 28 -4.58 2.84 5.35
N ILE A 29 -3.79 3.59 6.12
CA ILE A 29 -2.34 3.32 6.27
C ILE A 29 -2.12 1.95 6.92
N SER A 30 -2.85 1.65 8.01
CA SER A 30 -2.79 0.34 8.67
C SER A 30 -3.20 -0.80 7.75
N ASP A 31 -4.25 -0.60 6.95
CA ASP A 31 -4.72 -1.58 5.96
C ASP A 31 -3.65 -1.81 4.88
N ALA A 32 -3.02 -0.74 4.37
CA ALA A 32 -1.92 -0.87 3.42
C ALA A 32 -0.75 -1.67 4.01
N VAL A 33 -0.37 -1.40 5.26
CA VAL A 33 0.69 -2.15 5.96
C VAL A 33 0.35 -3.64 6.05
N MET A 34 -0.88 -4.00 6.44
CA MET A 34 -1.31 -5.41 6.50
C MET A 34 -1.28 -6.09 5.13
N ILE A 35 -1.76 -5.41 4.08
CA ILE A 35 -1.75 -5.96 2.73
C ILE A 35 -0.31 -6.14 2.25
N VAL A 36 0.56 -5.15 2.49
CA VAL A 36 1.99 -5.20 2.13
C VAL A 36 2.72 -6.32 2.87
N LYS A 37 2.40 -6.60 4.15
CA LYS A 37 2.93 -7.76 4.88
C LYS A 37 2.58 -9.09 4.18
N ASN A 38 1.42 -9.16 3.52
CA ASN A 38 0.96 -10.37 2.84
C ASN A 38 1.54 -10.52 1.42
N ILE A 39 1.60 -9.44 0.64
CA ILE A 39 2.03 -9.50 -0.77
C ILE A 39 3.52 -9.20 -0.99
N GLY A 40 4.17 -8.57 -0.01
CA GLY A 40 5.56 -8.12 -0.07
C GLY A 40 5.71 -6.65 -0.49
N PHE A 41 6.61 -5.94 0.18
CA PHE A 41 6.92 -4.53 -0.06
C PHE A 41 7.36 -4.25 -1.50
N GLU A 42 8.29 -5.04 -2.03
CA GLU A 42 8.86 -4.87 -3.38
C GLU A 42 7.79 -4.89 -4.49
N LYS A 43 6.79 -5.78 -4.36
CA LYS A 43 5.67 -5.83 -5.31
C LYS A 43 4.84 -4.55 -5.23
N TRP A 44 4.55 -4.06 -4.02
CA TRP A 44 3.76 -2.84 -3.86
C TRP A 44 4.49 -1.58 -4.33
N SER A 45 5.79 -1.43 -4.04
CA SER A 45 6.58 -0.30 -4.52
C SER A 45 6.70 -0.29 -6.04
N SER A 46 6.72 -1.45 -6.69
CA SER A 46 6.79 -1.53 -8.16
C SER A 46 5.52 -1.10 -8.90
N ILE A 47 4.36 -1.06 -8.22
CA ILE A 47 3.05 -0.77 -8.84
C ILE A 47 2.44 0.55 -8.37
N THR A 48 3.06 1.21 -7.39
CA THR A 48 2.56 2.47 -6.83
C THR A 48 3.55 3.59 -7.09
N ASP A 49 3.07 4.66 -7.70
CA ASP A 49 3.84 5.88 -7.95
C ASP A 49 3.70 6.86 -6.78
N LEU A 50 4.04 6.39 -5.58
CA LEU A 50 4.03 7.21 -4.37
C LEU A 50 5.39 7.88 -4.15
N PRO A 51 5.43 9.05 -3.49
CA PRO A 51 6.69 9.62 -3.02
C PRO A 51 7.45 8.63 -2.12
N ILE A 52 8.78 8.62 -2.25
CA ILE A 52 9.67 7.69 -1.51
C ILE A 52 9.43 7.68 0.00
N MET A 53 9.07 8.82 0.58
CA MET A 53 8.73 8.94 2.00
C MET A 53 7.57 8.01 2.41
N TRP A 54 6.54 7.88 1.57
CA TRP A 54 5.41 7.00 1.84
C TRP A 54 5.79 5.53 1.72
N HIS A 55 6.63 5.20 0.73
CA HIS A 55 7.17 3.85 0.64
C HIS A 55 8.01 3.51 1.89
N GLN A 56 8.83 4.44 2.39
CA GLN A 56 9.61 4.24 3.62
C GLN A 56 8.72 4.03 4.86
N ILE A 57 7.70 4.87 5.06
CA ILE A 57 6.74 4.71 6.17
C ILE A 57 6.09 3.33 6.15
N VAL A 58 5.56 2.91 5.00
CA VAL A 58 4.90 1.60 4.88
C VAL A 58 5.90 0.47 5.03
N LYS A 59 7.14 0.61 4.53
CA LYS A 59 8.22 -0.36 4.72
C LYS A 59 8.52 -0.56 6.20
N GLU A 60 8.80 0.51 6.94
CA GLU A 60 9.14 0.46 8.36
C GLU A 60 8.02 -0.17 9.20
N LEU A 61 6.76 0.16 8.89
CA LEU A 61 5.61 -0.41 9.59
C LEU A 61 5.29 -1.86 9.17
N ALA A 62 5.74 -2.27 7.98
CA ALA A 62 5.51 -3.61 7.44
C ALA A 62 6.60 -4.64 7.84
N VAL A 63 7.71 -4.21 8.44
CA VAL A 63 8.69 -5.14 9.06
C VAL A 63 8.08 -5.83 10.28
#